data_AF-A0A505HCI7-F1
#
_entry.id   AF-A0A505HCI7-F1
#
_cell.length_a   1.000
_cell.length_b   1.000
_cell.length_c   1.000
_cell.angle_alpha   90.00
_cell.angle_beta   90.00
_cell.angle_gamma   90.00
#
_symmetry.space_group_name_H-M   'P 1'
#
loop_
_entity.id
_entity.type
_entity.pdbx_description
1 polymer ?
#
loop_
_entity_poly.entity_id
_entity_poly.type
_entity_poly.pdbx_seq_one_letter_code
_entity_poly.pdbx_strand_id
1 'polypeptide(L)'
;MSGQPDLGRADLVSMLAELTAKPADQVPDRLGSMELAWLVHMVEQRHDRRLDLSDDELAGIRTVDDALAVFRGALTAPADG
;
A
#
# COMPACT_ATOMS: atom_id res chain seq x y z
N MET A 1 7.56 -12.99 19.49
CA MET A 1 8.28 -11.86 18.85
C MET A 1 7.34 -11.24 17.84
N SER A 2 6.46 -10.35 18.29
CA SER A 2 5.40 -9.76 17.45
C SER A 2 5.97 -8.52 16.78
N GLY A 3 6.81 -8.72 15.75
CA GLY A 3 7.16 -7.64 14.84
C GLY A 3 5.91 -7.31 14.04
N GLN A 4 5.05 -6.46 14.58
CA GLN A 4 3.95 -5.90 13.80
C GLN A 4 4.60 -5.24 12.59
N PRO A 5 4.30 -5.67 11.35
CA PRO A 5 4.97 -5.14 10.19
C PRO A 5 4.52 -3.68 10.08
N ASP A 6 5.37 -2.76 10.51
CA ASP A 6 5.16 -1.34 10.29
C ASP A 6 5.23 -1.16 8.76
N LEU A 7 4.05 -1.12 8.13
CA LEU A 7 3.95 -0.79 6.72
C LEU A 7 4.57 0.60 6.58
N GLY A 8 5.74 0.64 5.95
CA GLY A 8 6.56 1.82 5.76
C GLY A 8 6.74 2.10 4.27
N ARG A 9 7.14 3.33 3.92
CA ARG A 9 7.38 3.72 2.52
C ARG A 9 8.32 2.76 1.80
N ALA A 10 9.38 2.32 2.47
CA ALA A 10 10.35 1.38 1.91
C ALA A 10 9.74 0.01 1.56
N ASP A 11 8.72 -0.43 2.29
CA ASP A 11 8.02 -1.69 2.01
C ASP A 11 7.16 -1.54 0.75
N LEU A 12 6.38 -0.44 0.63
CA LEU A 12 5.62 -0.12 -0.58
C LEU A 12 6.52 0.01 -1.81
N VAL A 13 7.62 0.74 -1.71
CA VAL A 13 8.58 0.92 -2.81
C VAL A 13 9.22 -0.43 -3.19
N SER A 14 9.54 -1.28 -2.22
CA SER A 14 10.09 -2.61 -2.50
C SER A 14 9.08 -3.49 -3.23
N MET A 15 7.79 -3.44 -2.84
CA MET A 15 6.74 -4.16 -3.55
C MET A 15 6.57 -3.63 -4.98
N LEU A 16 6.54 -2.31 -5.18
CA LEU A 16 6.48 -1.71 -6.52
C LEU A 16 7.68 -2.05 -7.40
N ALA A 17 8.86 -2.17 -6.80
CA ALA A 17 10.08 -2.61 -7.47
C ALA A 17 9.92 -4.03 -8.02
N GLU A 18 9.26 -4.94 -7.29
CA GLU A 18 8.92 -6.28 -7.76
C GLU A 18 7.94 -6.24 -8.94
N LEU A 19 6.88 -5.43 -8.85
CA LEU A 19 5.90 -5.27 -9.92
C LEU A 19 6.53 -4.73 -11.21
N THR A 20 7.40 -3.73 -11.09
CA THR A 20 8.02 -3.04 -12.23
C THR A 20 9.30 -3.69 -12.73
N ALA A 21 9.79 -4.72 -12.03
CA ALA A 21 11.11 -5.34 -12.23
C ALA A 21 12.25 -4.30 -12.27
N LYS A 22 12.13 -3.24 -11.45
CA LYS A 22 13.09 -2.14 -11.34
C LYS A 22 13.58 -2.02 -9.91
N PRO A 23 14.79 -1.48 -9.68
CA PRO A 23 15.22 -1.20 -8.32
C PRO A 23 14.34 -0.11 -7.70
N ALA A 24 14.18 -0.18 -6.37
CA ALA A 24 13.41 0.77 -5.55
C ALA A 24 13.74 2.26 -5.84
N ASP A 25 15.00 2.57 -6.13
CA ASP A 25 15.46 3.93 -6.45
C ASP A 25 14.95 4.45 -7.81
N GLN A 26 14.56 3.54 -8.70
CA GLN A 26 14.00 3.87 -10.02
C GLN A 26 12.47 3.74 -10.06
N VAL A 27 11.83 3.39 -8.95
CA VAL A 27 10.38 3.39 -8.84
C VAL A 27 9.91 4.84 -8.74
N PRO A 28 9.04 5.30 -9.65
CA PRO A 28 8.47 6.63 -9.54
C PRO A 28 7.66 6.74 -8.26
N ASP A 29 7.77 7.89 -7.58
CA ASP A 29 6.93 8.19 -6.43
C ASP A 29 5.44 8.27 -6.81
N ARG A 30 5.15 8.61 -8.06
CA ARG A 30 3.80 8.68 -8.60
C ARG A 30 3.24 7.28 -8.84
N LEU A 31 2.06 7.02 -8.27
CA LEU A 31 1.31 5.78 -8.46
C LEU A 31 0.24 5.95 -9.52
N GLY A 32 0.19 5.01 -10.47
CA GLY A 32 -0.95 4.79 -11.35
C GLY A 32 -2.01 3.87 -10.71
N SER A 33 -3.19 3.82 -11.31
CA SER A 33 -4.29 2.94 -10.85
C SER A 33 -3.90 1.45 -10.83
N MET A 34 -3.00 1.02 -11.72
CA MET A 34 -2.54 -0.38 -11.76
C MET A 34 -1.62 -0.70 -10.58
N GLU A 35 -0.61 0.14 -10.34
CA GLU A 35 0.27 0.01 -9.17
C GLU A 35 -0.52 0.08 -7.88
N LEU A 36 -1.52 0.96 -7.80
CA LEU A 36 -2.39 1.10 -6.64
C LEU A 36 -3.19 -0.18 -6.37
N ALA A 37 -3.89 -0.71 -7.39
CA ALA A 37 -4.67 -1.92 -7.27
C ALA A 37 -3.79 -3.13 -6.88
N TRP A 38 -2.59 -3.20 -7.43
CA TRP A 38 -1.63 -4.25 -7.09
C TRP A 38 -1.10 -4.11 -5.66
N LEU A 39 -0.78 -2.89 -5.21
CA LEU A 39 -0.35 -2.63 -3.84
C LEU A 39 -1.44 -3.00 -2.82
N VAL A 40 -2.68 -2.59 -3.06
CA VAL A 40 -3.83 -2.97 -2.23
C VAL A 40 -3.88 -4.49 -2.12
N HIS A 41 -3.87 -5.19 -3.25
CA HIS A 41 -3.92 -6.65 -3.27
C HIS A 41 -2.78 -7.31 -2.50
N MET A 42 -1.55 -6.79 -2.61
CA MET A 42 -0.39 -7.31 -1.87
C MET A 42 -0.48 -7.06 -0.37
N VAL A 43 -0.91 -5.87 0.05
CA VAL A 43 -1.12 -5.55 1.47
C VAL A 43 -2.24 -6.44 2.04
N GLU A 44 -3.32 -6.65 1.29
CA GLU A 44 -4.41 -7.54 1.72
C GLU A 44 -3.93 -8.98 1.92
N GLN A 45 -3.17 -9.52 0.96
CA GLN A 45 -2.59 -10.87 1.07
C GLN A 45 -1.60 -10.99 2.23
N ARG A 46 -0.77 -9.96 2.47
CA ARG A 46 0.26 -9.99 3.52
C ARG A 46 -0.32 -9.87 4.93
N HIS A 47 -1.39 -9.09 5.08
CA HIS A 47 -2.05 -8.86 6.37
C HIS A 47 -3.22 -9.81 6.62
N ASP A 48 -3.54 -10.69 5.67
CA ASP A 48 -4.70 -11.59 5.69
C ASP A 48 -6.00 -10.82 6.04
N ARG A 49 -6.10 -9.59 5.55
CA ARG A 49 -7.21 -8.67 5.82
C ARG A 49 -7.58 -7.89 4.58
N ARG A 50 -8.86 -7.66 4.40
CA ARG A 50 -9.37 -6.77 3.35
C ARG A 50 -9.16 -5.32 3.78
N LEU A 51 -8.62 -4.50 2.87
CA LEU A 51 -8.55 -3.06 3.08
C LEU A 51 -9.89 -2.48 2.62
N ASP A 52 -10.71 -2.00 3.56
CA ASP A 52 -11.97 -1.33 3.25
C ASP A 52 -11.67 0.12 2.85
N LEU A 53 -11.18 0.30 1.61
CA LEU A 53 -10.86 1.61 1.06
C LEU A 53 -12.03 2.09 0.21
N SER A 54 -12.50 3.30 0.47
CA SER A 54 -13.50 3.95 -0.38
C SER A 54 -12.90 4.38 -1.71
N ASP A 55 -13.74 4.50 -2.75
CA ASP A 55 -13.32 4.96 -4.08
C ASP A 55 -12.67 6.35 -4.03
N ASP A 56 -13.17 7.24 -3.15
CA ASP A 56 -12.57 8.54 -2.86
C ASP A 56 -11.15 8.45 -2.27
N GLU A 57 -10.90 7.48 -1.37
CA GLU A 57 -9.57 7.26 -0.80
C GLU A 57 -8.61 6.75 -1.88
N LEU A 58 -9.05 5.79 -2.69
CA LEU A 58 -8.28 5.28 -3.82
C LEU A 58 -7.98 6.36 -4.86
N ALA A 59 -8.96 7.22 -5.17
CA ALA A 59 -8.81 8.32 -6.11
C ALA A 59 -7.89 9.45 -5.58
N GLY A 60 -7.79 9.57 -4.25
CA GLY A 60 -6.88 10.49 -3.57
C GLY A 60 -5.41 10.06 -3.67
N ILE A 61 -5.14 8.76 -3.87
CA ILE A 61 -3.78 8.24 -3.88
C ILE A 61 -3.11 8.52 -5.22
N ARG A 62 -2.12 9.41 -5.19
CA ARG A 62 -1.30 9.77 -6.37
C ARG A 62 0.17 9.47 -6.16
N THR A 63 0.58 9.27 -4.92
CA THR A 63 1.97 9.01 -4.53
C THR A 63 2.08 7.82 -3.59
N VAL A 64 3.30 7.29 -3.45
CA VAL A 64 3.60 6.25 -2.46
C VAL A 64 3.30 6.72 -1.03
N ASP A 65 3.49 8.02 -0.74
CA ASP A 65 3.23 8.59 0.57
C ASP A 65 1.71 8.65 0.87
N ASP A 66 0.90 9.04 -0.12
CA ASP A 66 -0.58 8.99 0.00
C ASP A 66 -1.06 7.55 0.24
N ALA A 67 -0.53 6.59 -0.53
CA ALA A 67 -0.86 5.18 -0.35
C ALA A 67 -0.52 4.69 1.04
N LEU A 68 0.66 5.07 1.55
CA LEU A 68 1.12 4.71 2.88
C LEU A 68 0.19 5.24 3.97
N ALA A 69 -0.20 6.52 3.87
CA ALA A 69 -1.09 7.15 4.84
C ALA A 69 -2.45 6.44 4.88
N VAL A 70 -3.03 6.17 3.72
CA VAL A 70 -4.32 5.49 3.59
C VAL A 70 -4.25 4.04 4.11
N PHE A 71 -3.25 3.27 3.68
CA PHE A 71 -3.11 1.88 4.12
C PHE A 71 -2.84 1.77 5.62
N ARG A 72 -2.01 2.64 6.20
CA ARG A 72 -1.80 2.68 7.67
C ARG A 72 -3.08 3.04 8.41
N GLY A 73 -3.87 3.98 7.87
CA GLY A 73 -5.19 4.32 8.37
C GLY A 73 -6.12 3.11 8.41
N ALA A 74 -6.27 2.43 7.28
CA ALA A 74 -7.13 1.26 7.14
C ALA A 74 -6.68 0.06 8.01
N LEU A 75 -5.36 -0.15 8.15
CA LEU A 75 -4.82 -1.23 9.00
C LEU A 75 -4.94 -0.93 10.51
N THR A 76 -4.94 0.36 10.88
CA THR A 76 -5.12 0.81 12.28
C THR A 76 -6.59 0.93 12.66
N ALA A 77 -7.46 1.21 11.68
CA ALA A 77 -8.88 1.23 11.91
C ALA A 77 -9.32 -0.13 12.48
N PRO A 78 -10.09 -0.15 13.57
CA PRO A 78 -10.74 -1.38 13.97
C PRO A 78 -11.57 -1.84 12.77
N ALA A 79 -11.45 -3.12 12.41
CA ALA A 79 -12.40 -3.72 11.49
C ALA A 79 -13.73 -3.73 12.25
N ASP A 80 -14.52 -2.65 12.11
CA ASP A 80 -15.88 -2.59 12.62
C ASP A 80 -16.63 -3.77 11.98
N GLY A 81 -17.08 -4.68 12.85
CA GLY A 81 -17.51 -6.04 12.50
C GLY A 81 -18.91 -6.17 11.92
#